data_AF-A0A545UGB7-F1
#
_entry.id   AF-A0A545UGB7-F1
#
_cell.length_a   1.000
_cell.length_b   1.000
_cell.length_c   1.000
_cell.angle_alpha   90.00
_cell.angle_beta   90.00
_cell.angle_gamma   90.00
#
_symmetry.space_group_name_H-M   'P 1'
#
loop_
_entity.id
_entity.type
_entity.pdbx_description
1 polymer ?
#
loop_
_entity_poly.entity_id
_entity_poly.type
_entity_poly.pdbx_seq_one_letter_code
_entity_poly.pdbx_strand_id
1 'polypeptide(L)'
;MLFFYDTFDRSVEAFGTLEQAAKHILGKLGVSLELGMDPVKQAQKSLGKRGKVVGISGAFGIIAGCPDKEAQETALKFKEALERCRK
;
A
#
# COMPACT_ATOMS: atom_id res chain seq x y z
N MET A 1 -7.81 -1.75 6.43
CA MET A 1 -7.30 -2.12 5.09
C MET A 1 -6.12 -1.25 4.73
N LEU A 2 -5.06 -1.86 4.25
CA LEU A 2 -3.79 -1.26 3.86
C LEU A 2 -3.49 -1.65 2.42
N PHE A 3 -2.78 -0.79 1.70
CA PHE A 3 -2.40 -1.01 0.32
C PHE A 3 -0.89 -0.97 0.21
N PHE A 4 -0.31 -2.03 -0.33
CA PHE A 4 1.08 -2.05 -0.74
C PHE A 4 1.14 -1.66 -2.23
N TYR A 5 1.84 -0.58 -2.52
CA TYR A 5 2.15 -0.16 -3.87
C TYR A 5 3.60 -0.51 -4.18
N ASP A 6 3.81 -1.36 -5.19
CA ASP A 6 5.13 -1.72 -5.72
C ASP A 6 5.37 -0.95 -7.03
N THR A 7 6.34 -0.03 -7.02
CA THR A 7 6.68 0.80 -8.18
C THR A 7 7.41 0.00 -9.25
N PHE A 8 8.11 -1.07 -8.87
CA PHE A 8 8.89 -1.89 -9.77
C PHE A 8 7.96 -2.81 -10.57
N ASP A 9 7.06 -3.52 -9.88
CA ASP A 9 6.10 -4.42 -10.51
C ASP A 9 4.84 -3.70 -11.02
N ARG A 10 4.70 -2.40 -10.75
CA ARG A 10 3.52 -1.57 -11.04
C ARG A 10 2.22 -2.22 -10.52
N SER A 11 2.30 -2.82 -9.34
CA SER A 11 1.18 -3.56 -8.73
C SER A 11 0.69 -2.87 -7.45
N VAL A 12 -0.60 -3.01 -7.18
CA VAL A 12 -1.21 -2.62 -5.89
C VAL A 12 -1.87 -3.84 -5.27
N GLU A 13 -1.52 -4.15 -4.04
CA GLU A 13 -2.02 -5.30 -3.29
C GLU A 13 -2.63 -4.84 -1.96
N ALA A 14 -3.78 -5.42 -1.57
CA ALA A 14 -4.51 -5.01 -0.38
C ALA A 14 -4.35 -6.03 0.77
N PHE A 15 -4.16 -5.52 1.99
CA PHE A 15 -3.95 -6.33 3.20
C PHE A 15 -4.85 -5.88 4.35
N GLY A 16 -5.22 -6.83 5.21
CA GLY A 16 -6.02 -6.57 6.40
C GLY A 16 -5.22 -5.86 7.49
N THR A 17 -3.96 -6.27 7.69
CA THR A 17 -3.08 -5.77 8.76
C THR A 17 -1.67 -5.41 8.25
N LEU A 18 -0.94 -4.61 9.04
CA LEU A 18 0.45 -4.26 8.74
C LEU A 18 1.35 -5.50 8.75
N GLU A 19 1.09 -6.45 9.64
CA GLU A 19 1.86 -7.69 9.73
C GLU A 19 1.71 -8.56 8.48
N GLN A 20 0.49 -8.70 7.95
CA GLN A 20 0.24 -9.41 6.70
C GLN A 20 0.97 -8.75 5.52
N ALA A 21 0.85 -7.43 5.40
CA ALA A 21 1.55 -6.67 4.37
C ALA A 21 3.08 -6.84 4.49
N ALA A 22 3.62 -6.76 5.71
CA ALA A 22 5.04 -6.88 5.96
C ALA A 22 5.60 -8.28 5.61
N LYS A 23 4.91 -9.35 6.02
CA LYS A 23 5.30 -10.73 5.67
C LYS A 23 5.27 -10.95 4.16
N HIS A 24 4.24 -10.44 3.48
CA HIS A 24 4.13 -10.52 2.03
C HIS A 24 5.28 -9.78 1.34
N ILE A 25 5.57 -8.54 1.76
CA ILE A 25 6.68 -7.74 1.22
C ILE A 25 8.02 -8.45 1.41
N LEU A 26 8.30 -8.96 2.61
CA LEU A 26 9.55 -9.69 2.87
C LEU A 26 9.67 -10.94 1.98
N GLY A 27 8.59 -11.72 1.83
CA GLY A 27 8.55 -12.86 0.92
C GLY A 27 8.78 -12.47 -0.53
N LYS A 28 8.13 -11.39 -0.99
CA LYS A 28 8.28 -10.86 -2.35
C LYS A 28 9.69 -10.35 -2.64
N LEU A 29 10.35 -9.77 -1.63
CA LEU A 29 11.74 -9.30 -1.71
C LEU A 29 12.78 -10.43 -1.56
N GLY A 30 12.35 -11.65 -1.23
CA GLY A 30 13.27 -12.75 -0.91
C GLY A 30 14.08 -12.52 0.37
N VAL A 31 13.59 -11.65 1.26
CA VAL A 31 14.27 -11.31 2.53
C VAL A 31 13.72 -12.19 3.64
N SER A 32 14.62 -12.94 4.29
CA SER A 32 14.26 -13.69 5.49
C SER A 32 14.11 -12.76 6.69
N LEU A 33 13.07 -12.97 7.49
CA LEU A 33 12.86 -12.23 8.73
C LEU A 33 13.97 -12.56 9.73
N GLU A 34 14.66 -11.55 10.25
CA GLU A 34 15.70 -11.72 11.26
C GLU A 34 15.08 -12.05 12.63
N LEU A 35 15.72 -12.96 13.38
CA LEU A 35 15.24 -13.38 14.70
C LEU A 35 15.17 -12.18 15.65
N GLY A 36 13.99 -11.97 16.24
CA GLY A 36 13.73 -10.87 17.18
C GLY A 36 13.48 -9.51 16.51
N MET A 37 13.49 -9.42 15.19
CA MET A 37 13.15 -8.19 14.48
C MET A 37 11.65 -8.08 14.20
N ASP A 38 11.11 -6.88 14.38
CA ASP A 38 9.73 -6.59 13.99
C ASP A 38 9.57 -6.65 12.45
N PRO A 39 8.65 -7.47 11.92
CA PRO A 39 8.46 -7.64 10.48
C PRO A 39 8.16 -6.34 9.74
N VAL A 40 7.42 -5.42 10.37
CA VAL A 40 7.03 -4.15 9.75
C VAL A 40 8.26 -3.24 9.59
N LYS A 41 9.08 -3.11 10.63
CA LYS A 41 10.34 -2.36 10.57
C LYS A 41 11.30 -2.96 9.54
N GLN A 42 11.44 -4.28 9.50
CA GLN A 42 12.32 -4.93 8.53
C GLN A 42 11.80 -4.73 7.11
N ALA A 43 10.51 -4.95 6.86
CA ALA A 43 9.89 -4.72 5.57
C ALA A 43 10.09 -3.27 5.11
N GLN A 44 9.89 -2.27 5.97
CA GLN A 44 10.12 -0.86 5.63
C GLN A 44 11.59 -0.58 5.26
N LYS A 45 12.54 -1.15 6.00
CA LYS A 45 13.98 -1.01 5.72
C LYS A 45 14.36 -1.66 4.38
N SER A 46 13.86 -2.85 4.12
CA SER A 46 14.14 -3.61 2.89
C SER A 46 13.43 -3.06 1.66
N LEU A 47 12.25 -2.47 1.84
CA LEU A 47 11.43 -1.94 0.74
C LEU A 47 12.07 -0.68 0.11
N GLY A 48 12.71 0.17 0.92
CA GLY A 48 13.44 1.34 0.44
C GLY A 48 12.61 2.22 -0.52
N LYS A 49 13.07 2.35 -1.78
CA LYS A 49 12.38 3.11 -2.85
C LYS A 49 11.47 2.25 -3.73
N ARG A 50 11.42 0.93 -3.55
CA ARG A 50 10.62 0.02 -4.40
C ARG A 50 9.13 0.19 -4.19
N GLY A 51 8.70 0.67 -3.03
CA GLY A 51 7.27 0.77 -2.78
C GLY A 51 6.95 1.42 -1.47
N LYS A 52 5.66 1.45 -1.17
CA LYS A 52 5.15 1.99 0.09
C LYS A 52 3.90 1.24 0.53
N VAL A 53 3.76 1.05 1.84
CA VAL A 53 2.50 0.65 2.45
C VAL A 53 1.76 1.91 2.89
N VAL A 54 0.53 2.07 2.43
CA VAL A 54 -0.33 3.22 2.75
C VAL A 54 -1.71 2.77 3.20
N GLY A 55 -2.34 3.54 4.08
CA GLY A 55 -3.77 3.42 4.33
C GLY A 55 -4.59 3.98 3.16
N ILE A 56 -5.91 3.79 3.21
CA ILE A 56 -6.82 4.24 2.15
C ILE A 56 -6.70 5.74 1.81
N SER A 57 -6.56 6.60 2.82
CA SER A 57 -6.36 8.04 2.60
C SER A 57 -5.04 8.34 1.90
N GLY A 58 -3.98 7.59 2.23
CA GLY A 58 -2.68 7.73 1.57
C GLY A 58 -2.71 7.24 0.13
N ALA A 59 -3.47 6.17 -0.17
CA ALA A 59 -3.69 5.70 -1.53
C ALA A 59 -4.38 6.76 -2.40
N PHE A 60 -5.44 7.40 -1.89
CA PHE A 60 -6.09 8.52 -2.58
C PHE A 60 -5.14 9.69 -2.80
N GLY A 61 -4.29 10.02 -1.82
CA GLY A 61 -3.28 11.08 -1.98
C GLY A 61 -2.27 10.79 -3.08
N ILE A 62 -1.84 9.54 -3.24
CA ILE A 62 -0.95 9.13 -4.34
C ILE A 62 -1.64 9.29 -5.69
N ILE A 63 -2.90 8.84 -5.81
CA ILE A 63 -3.65 8.93 -7.06
C ILE A 63 -3.92 10.39 -7.45
N ALA A 64 -4.24 11.25 -6.47
CA ALA A 64 -4.45 12.68 -6.70
C ALA A 64 -3.21 13.40 -7.25
N GLY A 65 -2.00 12.92 -6.95
CA GLY A 65 -0.75 13.45 -7.49
C GLY A 65 -0.33 12.83 -8.83
N CYS A 66 -1.03 11.83 -9.34
CA CYS A 66 -0.75 11.18 -10.62
C CYS A 66 -1.24 12.05 -11.79
N PRO A 67 -0.54 12.16 -12.93
CA PRO A 67 -1.04 12.90 -14.09
C PRO A 67 -2.25 12.25 -14.80
N ASP A 68 -2.62 11.04 -14.41
CA ASP A 68 -3.73 10.27 -14.99
C ASP A 68 -5.09 10.77 -14.46
N LYS A 69 -5.83 11.49 -15.31
CA LYS A 69 -7.15 12.05 -14.98
C LYS A 69 -8.22 10.98 -14.74
N GLU A 70 -8.19 9.88 -15.49
CA GLU A 70 -9.19 8.82 -15.37
C GLU A 70 -9.04 8.09 -14.02
N ALA A 71 -7.79 7.85 -13.62
CA ALA A 71 -7.48 7.31 -12.30
C ALA A 71 -7.94 8.26 -11.18
N GLN A 72 -7.71 9.57 -11.32
CA GLN A 72 -8.17 10.57 -10.36
C GLN A 72 -9.70 10.60 -10.22
N GLU A 73 -10.43 10.63 -11.33
CA GLU A 73 -11.90 10.65 -11.33
C GLU A 73 -12.49 9.37 -10.74
N THR A 74 -11.92 8.21 -11.07
CA THR A 74 -12.33 6.91 -10.53
C THR A 74 -12.12 6.87 -9.01
N ALA A 75 -10.97 7.34 -8.55
CA ALA A 75 -10.65 7.43 -7.13
C ALA A 75 -11.59 8.38 -6.39
N LEU A 76 -11.97 9.51 -7.00
CA LEU A 76 -12.93 10.44 -6.41
C LEU A 76 -14.32 9.81 -6.26
N LYS A 77 -14.84 9.18 -7.32
CA LYS A 77 -16.14 8.46 -7.29
C LYS A 77 -16.16 7.38 -6.21
N PHE A 78 -15.07 6.63 -6.07
CA PHE A 78 -14.94 5.61 -5.03
C PHE A 78 -14.93 6.22 -3.62
N LYS A 79 -14.21 7.33 -3.41
CA LYS A 79 -14.18 8.05 -2.13
C LYS A 79 -15.58 8.53 -1.72
N GLU A 80 -16.33 9.13 -2.64
CA GLU A 80 -17.70 9.59 -2.39
C GLU A 80 -18.66 8.44 -2.06
N ALA A 81 -18.48 7.26 -2.68
CA ALA A 81 -19.28 6.08 -2.37
C ALA A 81 -19.02 5.61 -0.93
N LEU A 82 -17.77 5.56 -0.50
CA LEU A 82 -17.40 5.20 0.87
C LEU A 82 -17.97 6.18 1.92
N GLU A 83 -17.95 7.47 1.63
CA GLU A 83 -18.54 8.50 2.51
C GLU A 83 -20.06 8.36 2.63
N ARG A 84 -20.74 7.99 1.53
CA ARG A 84 -22.18 7.68 1.55
C ARG A 84 -22.52 6.46 2.39
N CYS A 85 -21.71 5.40 2.34
CA CYS A 85 -21.91 4.18 3.13
C CYS A 85 -21.59 4.34 4.63
N ARG A 86 -20.99 5.46 5.06
CA ARG A 86 -20.67 5.74 6.47
C ARG A 86 -21.78 6.48 7.21
N LYS A 87 -22.82 6.94 6.51
CA LYS A 87 -24.05 7.50 7.11
C LYS A 87 -25.07 6.40 7.31
#